data_AF-A0A2V5WGA9-F1
#
_entry.id   AF-A0A2V5WGA9-F1
#
_cell.length_a   1.000
_cell.length_b   1.000
_cell.length_c   1.000
_cell.angle_alpha   90.00
_cell.angle_beta   90.00
_cell.angle_gamma   90.00
#
_symmetry.space_group_name_H-M   'P 1'
#
loop_
_entity.id
_entity.type
_entity.pdbx_description
1 polymer ?
#
loop_
_entity_poly.entity_id
_entity_poly.type
_entity_poly.pdbx_seq_one_letter_code
_entity_poly.pdbx_strand_id
1 'polypeptide(L)'
;MLRAAAFHWWESRAIFAWISQAFMLAFVVGWPVALLRVMLRMRKMRSEERRLHPELFRDPRDHVGSSAGEYRSRWTLLGVPLVHIRFSSPDEGDRPVFGWFAGGDRAHGLLFAWGGCAIAPFSIGAISVGIIAVGSLSVGIISLGTAGVGLVAVGCMAAGLRAYGWLSALGWATAQGSGFAIARIGAEGPLAFAQHANDPIARQLLADPHAEQTQMIIVIVITVLSLVPIAYYARAVRQRLGGRARSNQRGGG
;
A
#
# COMPACT_ATOMS: atom_id res chain seq x y z
N MET A 1 -6.31 15.43 26.51
CA MET A 1 -4.96 15.70 27.06
C MET A 1 -4.05 16.46 26.08
N LEU A 2 -3.90 16.05 24.81
CA LEU A 2 -3.11 16.80 23.81
C LEU A 2 -3.56 18.26 23.58
N ARG A 3 -4.88 18.53 23.50
CA ARG A 3 -5.42 19.90 23.38
C ARG A 3 -5.04 20.82 24.55
N ALA A 4 -4.96 20.30 25.77
CA ALA A 4 -4.62 21.08 26.96
C ALA A 4 -3.10 21.32 27.08
N ALA A 5 -2.29 20.28 26.79
CA ALA A 5 -0.83 20.38 26.80
C ALA A 5 -0.32 21.34 25.72
N ALA A 6 -0.99 21.43 24.57
CA ALA A 6 -0.65 22.37 23.51
C ALA A 6 -0.58 23.82 24.04
N PHE A 7 -1.46 24.24 24.96
CA PHE A 7 -1.51 25.62 25.45
C PHE A 7 -0.30 26.05 26.29
N HIS A 8 0.44 25.12 26.90
CA HIS A 8 1.59 25.46 27.76
C HIS A 8 2.93 25.54 27.01
N TRP A 9 3.05 24.98 25.81
CA TRP A 9 4.33 24.78 25.11
C TRP A 9 4.36 25.50 23.76
N TRP A 10 4.02 26.79 23.73
CA TRP A 10 3.89 27.57 22.49
C TRP A 10 5.15 27.51 21.61
N GLU A 11 6.34 27.69 22.19
CA GLU A 11 7.62 27.63 21.46
C GLU A 11 7.92 26.22 20.92
N SER A 12 7.51 25.17 21.63
CA SER A 12 7.81 23.80 21.23
C SER A 12 6.84 23.24 20.17
N ARG A 13 5.67 23.87 19.94
CA ARG A 13 4.71 23.39 18.93
C ARG A 13 5.31 23.29 17.54
N ALA A 14 6.09 24.30 17.14
CA ALA A 14 6.78 24.31 15.85
C ALA A 14 7.84 23.20 15.77
N ILE A 15 8.60 23.00 16.86
CA ILE A 15 9.60 21.93 16.95
C ILE A 15 8.94 20.55 16.81
N PHE A 16 7.84 20.29 17.53
CA PHE A 16 7.10 19.04 17.41
C PHE A 16 6.49 18.83 16.03
N ALA A 17 6.02 19.91 15.38
CA ALA A 17 5.54 19.84 14.00
C ALA A 17 6.67 19.42 13.05
N TRP A 18 7.85 20.03 13.16
CA TRP A 18 9.03 19.65 12.38
C TRP A 18 9.46 18.21 12.63
N ILE A 19 9.48 17.76 13.89
CA ILE A 19 9.79 16.36 14.25
C ILE A 19 8.77 15.41 13.62
N SER A 20 7.47 15.73 13.70
CA SER A 20 6.41 14.94 13.09
C SER A 20 6.57 14.85 11.56
N GLN A 21 6.89 15.96 10.90
CA GLN A 21 7.13 15.96 9.45
C GLN A 21 8.42 15.21 9.08
N ALA A 22 9.48 15.32 9.88
CA ALA A 22 10.70 14.55 9.69
C ALA A 22 10.44 13.04 9.85
N PHE A 23 9.66 12.64 10.85
CA PHE A 23 9.25 11.25 11.04
C PHE A 23 8.41 10.74 9.86
N MET A 24 7.45 11.55 9.39
CA MET A 24 6.65 11.23 8.22
C MET A 24 7.52 11.06 6.97
N LEU A 25 8.44 11.99 6.71
CA LEU A 25 9.38 11.90 5.59
C LEU A 25 10.26 10.65 5.70
N ALA A 26 10.79 10.37 6.89
CA ALA A 26 11.59 9.18 7.16
C ALA A 26 10.80 7.90 6.90
N PHE A 27 9.50 7.86 7.23
CA PHE A 27 8.65 6.71 6.91
C PHE A 27 8.36 6.63 5.41
N VAL A 28 7.93 7.72 4.78
CA VAL A 28 7.59 7.77 3.34
C VAL A 28 8.77 7.39 2.45
N VAL A 29 10.00 7.74 2.84
CA VAL A 29 11.22 7.38 2.10
C VAL A 29 11.81 6.05 2.58
N GLY A 30 11.94 5.87 3.89
CA GLY A 30 12.63 4.73 4.49
C GLY A 30 11.86 3.41 4.35
N TRP A 31 10.53 3.43 4.53
CA TRP A 31 9.71 2.23 4.41
C TRP A 31 9.79 1.57 3.02
N PRO A 32 9.56 2.28 1.90
CA PRO A 32 9.67 1.66 0.58
C PRO A 32 11.09 1.21 0.27
N VAL A 33 12.13 1.95 0.69
CA VAL A 33 13.53 1.52 0.52
C VAL A 33 13.81 0.24 1.31
N ALA A 34 13.37 0.16 2.56
CA ALA A 34 13.53 -1.03 3.40
C ALA A 34 12.80 -2.24 2.79
N LEU A 35 11.54 -2.05 2.38
CA LEU A 35 10.75 -3.11 1.77
C LEU A 35 11.38 -3.62 0.47
N LEU A 36 11.78 -2.71 -0.42
CA LEU A 36 12.44 -3.08 -1.68
C LEU A 36 13.76 -3.81 -1.42
N ARG A 37 14.56 -3.40 -0.43
CA ARG A 37 15.78 -4.11 -0.01
C ARG A 37 15.48 -5.51 0.52
N VAL A 38 14.45 -5.67 1.35
CA VAL A 38 14.03 -7.00 1.86
C VAL A 38 13.59 -7.88 0.69
N MET A 39 12.77 -7.37 -0.22
CA MET A 39 12.33 -8.12 -1.39
C MET A 39 13.51 -8.54 -2.28
N LEU A 40 14.47 -7.66 -2.53
CA LEU A 40 15.68 -7.98 -3.29
C LEU A 40 16.53 -9.04 -2.59
N ARG A 41 16.72 -8.93 -1.27
CA ARG A 41 17.46 -9.91 -0.47
C ARG A 41 16.79 -11.27 -0.47
N MET A 42 15.46 -11.32 -0.35
CA MET A 42 14.70 -12.57 -0.42
C MET A 42 14.88 -13.28 -1.77
N ARG A 43 14.90 -12.54 -2.89
CA ARG A 43 15.17 -13.12 -4.22
C ARG A 43 16.58 -13.67 -4.33
N LYS A 44 17.57 -12.90 -3.87
CA LYS A 44 18.98 -13.32 -3.88
C LYS A 44 19.19 -14.58 -3.03
N MET A 45 18.63 -14.61 -1.83
CA MET A 45 18.68 -15.76 -0.93
C MET A 45 18.07 -17.00 -1.56
N ARG A 46 16.92 -16.88 -2.24
CA ARG A 46 16.28 -17.99 -2.94
C ARG A 46 17.14 -18.53 -4.09
N SER A 47 17.76 -17.64 -4.88
CA SER A 47 18.71 -18.06 -5.93
C SER A 47 19.97 -18.74 -5.36
N GLU A 48 20.49 -18.24 -4.24
CA GLU A 48 21.63 -18.82 -3.53
C GLU A 48 21.28 -20.19 -2.94
N GLU A 49 20.14 -20.34 -2.28
CA GLU A 49 19.62 -21.62 -1.78
C GLU A 49 19.48 -22.64 -2.90
N ARG A 50 18.95 -22.24 -4.06
CA ARG A 50 18.85 -23.12 -5.23
C ARG A 50 20.21 -23.60 -5.74
N ARG A 51 21.23 -22.73 -5.67
CA ARG A 51 22.60 -23.06 -6.08
C ARG A 51 23.31 -23.97 -5.07
N LEU A 52 23.11 -23.74 -3.78
CA LEU A 52 23.76 -24.46 -2.69
C LEU A 52 23.08 -25.80 -2.39
N HIS A 53 21.76 -25.85 -2.50
CA HIS A 53 20.91 -26.98 -2.14
C HIS A 53 19.97 -27.38 -3.28
N PRO A 54 20.49 -27.81 -4.44
CA PRO A 54 19.68 -28.20 -5.60
C PRO A 54 18.70 -29.34 -5.27
N GLU A 55 19.00 -30.17 -4.27
CA GLU A 55 18.13 -31.23 -3.75
C GLU A 55 16.76 -30.73 -3.25
N LEU A 56 16.68 -29.47 -2.77
CA LEU A 56 15.42 -28.88 -2.29
C LEU A 56 14.50 -28.42 -3.42
N PHE A 57 15.03 -28.25 -4.64
CA PHE A 57 14.33 -27.69 -5.81
C PHE A 57 14.08 -28.73 -6.91
N ARG A 58 14.07 -30.02 -6.57
CA ARG A 58 13.87 -31.14 -7.52
C ARG A 58 12.47 -31.24 -8.11
N ASP A 59 11.48 -30.58 -7.50
CA ASP A 59 10.11 -30.59 -8.01
C ASP A 59 10.05 -29.78 -9.32
N PRO A 60 9.46 -30.31 -10.42
CA PRO A 60 9.31 -29.57 -11.68
C PRO A 60 8.62 -28.20 -11.52
N ARG A 61 7.83 -28.03 -10.46
CA ARG A 61 7.18 -26.75 -10.10
C ARG A 61 8.15 -25.70 -9.56
N ASP A 62 9.25 -26.15 -8.99
CA ASP A 62 10.27 -25.29 -8.41
C ASP A 62 11.30 -24.87 -9.46
N HIS A 63 11.39 -25.48 -10.63
CA HIS A 63 12.35 -25.10 -11.68
C HIS A 63 12.20 -23.63 -12.14
N VAL A 64 13.31 -22.99 -12.51
CA VAL A 64 13.31 -21.61 -13.03
C VAL A 64 12.45 -21.55 -14.29
N GLY A 65 11.53 -20.59 -14.34
CA GLY A 65 10.57 -20.45 -15.45
C GLY A 65 9.40 -21.45 -15.43
N SER A 66 9.22 -22.21 -14.34
CA SER A 66 8.09 -23.13 -14.21
C SER A 66 6.76 -22.37 -14.17
N SER A 67 5.80 -22.84 -14.97
CA SER A 67 4.44 -22.29 -15.01
C SER A 67 3.60 -22.67 -13.80
N ALA A 68 4.08 -23.53 -12.89
CA ALA A 68 3.31 -23.97 -11.74
C ALA A 68 3.09 -22.86 -10.69
N GLY A 69 4.10 -22.00 -10.52
CA GLY A 69 4.06 -20.84 -9.64
C GLY A 69 3.41 -19.60 -10.26
N GLU A 70 3.03 -19.66 -11.53
CA GLU A 70 2.49 -18.53 -12.29
C GLU A 70 1.14 -18.90 -12.92
N TYR A 71 0.26 -17.93 -13.03
CA TYR A 71 -0.98 -18.05 -13.76
C TYR A 71 -1.06 -16.94 -14.77
N ARG A 72 -1.14 -17.31 -16.03
CA ARG A 72 -1.37 -16.39 -17.14
C ARG A 72 -2.64 -16.82 -17.87
N SER A 73 -3.58 -15.90 -18.04
CA SER A 73 -4.79 -16.14 -18.80
C SER A 73 -4.47 -16.38 -20.27
N ARG A 74 -5.22 -17.28 -20.92
CA ARG A 74 -5.15 -17.49 -22.37
C ARG A 74 -5.69 -16.29 -23.16
N TRP A 75 -6.65 -15.60 -22.57
CA TRP A 75 -7.27 -14.42 -23.15
C TRP A 75 -6.32 -13.23 -23.01
N THR A 76 -6.05 -12.58 -24.14
CA THR A 76 -5.25 -11.36 -24.23
C THR A 76 -6.14 -10.24 -24.77
N LEU A 77 -5.94 -9.04 -24.24
CA LEU A 77 -6.61 -7.82 -24.68
C LEU A 77 -5.52 -6.77 -24.95
N LEU A 78 -5.49 -6.25 -26.18
CA LEU A 78 -4.41 -5.36 -26.68
C LEU A 78 -2.99 -5.96 -26.55
N GLY A 79 -2.85 -7.27 -26.76
CA GLY A 79 -1.56 -7.97 -26.65
C GLY A 79 -1.10 -8.25 -25.21
N VAL A 80 -1.87 -7.84 -24.21
CA VAL A 80 -1.58 -8.03 -22.77
C VAL A 80 -2.50 -9.11 -22.19
N PRO A 81 -2.01 -10.06 -21.36
CA PRO A 81 -2.88 -11.05 -20.73
C PRO A 81 -3.91 -10.37 -19.82
N LEU A 82 -5.16 -10.86 -19.86
CA LEU A 82 -6.21 -10.37 -18.96
C LEU A 82 -5.83 -10.55 -17.49
N VAL A 83 -5.33 -11.73 -17.11
CA VAL A 83 -4.94 -12.03 -15.74
C VAL A 83 -3.55 -12.61 -15.74
N HIS A 84 -2.66 -12.03 -14.94
CA HIS A 84 -1.31 -12.54 -14.73
C HIS A 84 -0.99 -12.49 -13.23
N ILE A 85 -0.79 -13.64 -12.59
CA ILE A 85 -0.59 -13.78 -11.15
C ILE A 85 0.60 -14.68 -10.89
N ARG A 86 1.54 -14.25 -10.05
CA ARG A 86 2.61 -15.10 -9.53
C ARG A 86 2.34 -15.46 -8.07
N PHE A 87 2.27 -16.76 -7.81
CA PHE A 87 2.06 -17.37 -6.49
C PHE A 87 3.37 -17.82 -5.82
N SER A 88 4.39 -18.14 -6.61
CA SER A 88 5.72 -18.48 -6.09
C SER A 88 6.53 -17.24 -5.76
N SER A 89 7.42 -17.33 -4.79
CA SER A 89 8.45 -16.29 -4.63
C SER A 89 9.28 -16.22 -5.93
N PRO A 90 9.62 -15.03 -6.42
CA PRO A 90 10.48 -14.90 -7.59
C PRO A 90 11.93 -15.21 -7.26
N ASP A 91 12.66 -15.65 -8.27
CA ASP A 91 14.11 -15.77 -8.23
C ASP A 91 14.77 -14.42 -8.60
N GLU A 92 16.10 -14.34 -8.43
CA GLU A 92 16.88 -13.19 -8.89
C GLU A 92 16.78 -13.03 -10.42
N GLY A 93 16.53 -11.80 -10.88
CA GLY A 93 16.36 -11.50 -12.31
C GLY A 93 14.94 -11.66 -12.86
N ASP A 94 14.01 -12.28 -12.11
CA ASP A 94 12.63 -12.41 -12.55
C ASP A 94 11.99 -11.05 -12.80
N ARG A 95 11.28 -10.94 -13.92
CA ARG A 95 10.56 -9.71 -14.29
C ARG A 95 9.31 -9.52 -13.43
N PRO A 96 8.85 -8.28 -13.21
CA PRO A 96 7.55 -8.04 -12.61
C PRO A 96 6.44 -8.71 -13.42
N VAL A 97 5.36 -9.06 -12.74
CA VAL A 97 4.14 -9.59 -13.36
C VAL A 97 3.41 -8.46 -14.08
N PHE A 98 3.00 -8.70 -15.33
CA PHE A 98 2.33 -7.70 -16.17
C PHE A 98 1.05 -8.24 -16.82
N GLY A 99 -0.08 -7.54 -16.64
CA GLY A 99 -1.40 -7.95 -17.12
C GLY A 99 -2.46 -6.84 -16.95
N TRP A 100 -3.70 -7.09 -17.38
CA TRP A 100 -4.81 -6.18 -17.03
C TRP A 100 -5.13 -6.24 -15.54
N PHE A 101 -5.20 -7.46 -15.01
CA PHE A 101 -5.22 -7.80 -13.60
C PHE A 101 -3.91 -8.49 -13.25
N ALA A 102 -3.05 -7.82 -12.49
CA ALA A 102 -1.73 -8.30 -12.13
C ALA A 102 -1.63 -8.62 -10.62
N GLY A 103 -1.03 -9.75 -10.25
CA GLY A 103 -0.86 -10.14 -8.85
C GLY A 103 0.51 -10.74 -8.57
N GLY A 104 1.20 -10.32 -7.50
CA GLY A 104 2.49 -10.93 -7.12
C GLY A 104 3.37 -10.03 -6.28
N ASP A 105 4.66 -10.38 -6.13
CA ASP A 105 5.60 -9.55 -5.37
C ASP A 105 5.73 -8.14 -5.97
N ARG A 106 5.86 -8.05 -7.29
CA ARG A 106 5.82 -6.84 -8.11
C ARG A 106 4.83 -7.05 -9.23
N ALA A 107 3.76 -6.27 -9.22
CA ALA A 107 2.65 -6.36 -10.14
C ALA A 107 2.46 -5.01 -10.85
N HIS A 108 2.46 -5.06 -12.18
CA HIS A 108 2.13 -3.95 -13.06
C HIS A 108 0.83 -4.26 -13.80
N GLY A 109 -0.24 -3.61 -13.38
CA GLY A 109 -1.59 -3.80 -13.92
C GLY A 109 -1.97 -2.64 -14.84
N LEU A 110 -2.59 -2.94 -15.98
CA LEU A 110 -3.22 -1.88 -16.79
C LEU A 110 -4.48 -1.32 -16.13
N LEU A 111 -5.23 -2.18 -15.41
CA LEU A 111 -6.45 -1.79 -14.71
C LEU A 111 -6.28 -1.97 -13.20
N PHE A 112 -5.87 -3.18 -12.78
CA PHE A 112 -5.77 -3.54 -11.37
C PHE A 112 -4.48 -4.28 -11.07
N ALA A 113 -3.82 -3.93 -9.97
CA ALA A 113 -2.65 -4.65 -9.47
C ALA A 113 -2.76 -4.91 -7.97
N TRP A 114 -2.32 -6.09 -7.52
CA TRP A 114 -2.14 -6.35 -6.10
C TRP A 114 -0.82 -7.04 -5.73
N GLY A 115 -0.30 -6.73 -4.53
CA GLY A 115 0.77 -7.48 -3.89
C GLY A 115 1.82 -6.64 -3.18
N GLY A 116 3.11 -6.97 -3.30
CA GLY A 116 4.18 -6.26 -2.57
C GLY A 116 4.35 -4.83 -3.08
N CYS A 117 4.68 -4.70 -4.36
CA CYS A 117 4.69 -3.45 -5.11
C CYS A 117 3.65 -3.54 -6.23
N ALA A 118 2.60 -2.73 -6.14
CA ALA A 118 1.52 -2.69 -7.11
C ALA A 118 1.50 -1.34 -7.84
N ILE A 119 1.54 -1.38 -9.18
CA ILE A 119 1.43 -0.19 -10.03
C ILE A 119 0.32 -0.42 -11.05
N ALA A 120 -0.77 0.33 -10.92
CA ALA A 120 -1.97 0.26 -11.76
C ALA A 120 -2.92 1.41 -11.39
N PRO A 121 -3.88 1.79 -12.25
CA PRO A 121 -4.93 2.75 -11.90
C PRO A 121 -5.64 2.40 -10.58
N PHE A 122 -5.94 1.12 -10.35
CA PHE A 122 -6.40 0.60 -9.07
C PHE A 122 -5.33 -0.32 -8.46
N SER A 123 -4.67 0.12 -7.39
CA SER A 123 -3.52 -0.60 -6.80
C SER A 123 -3.73 -0.94 -5.32
N ILE A 124 -3.45 -2.19 -4.94
CA ILE A 124 -3.53 -2.66 -3.56
C ILE A 124 -2.27 -3.41 -3.16
N GLY A 125 -1.55 -2.93 -2.14
CA GLY A 125 -0.27 -3.54 -1.82
C GLY A 125 0.48 -2.90 -0.67
N ALA A 126 1.68 -3.38 -0.39
CA ALA A 126 2.51 -2.71 0.61
C ALA A 126 2.98 -1.34 0.09
N ILE A 127 3.48 -1.30 -1.15
CA ILE A 127 3.71 -0.07 -1.92
C ILE A 127 2.73 -0.05 -3.10
N SER A 128 1.86 0.94 -3.14
CA SER A 128 0.83 1.07 -4.18
C SER A 128 0.94 2.40 -4.91
N VAL A 129 0.92 2.39 -6.25
CA VAL A 129 0.95 3.61 -7.07
C VAL A 129 -0.17 3.55 -8.11
N GLY A 130 -1.09 4.52 -8.08
CA GLY A 130 -2.28 4.50 -8.95
C GLY A 130 -3.15 5.74 -8.92
N ILE A 131 -4.33 5.67 -9.55
CA ILE A 131 -5.39 6.68 -9.39
C ILE A 131 -6.03 6.49 -8.01
N ILE A 132 -6.42 5.26 -7.70
CA ILE A 132 -6.86 4.81 -6.39
C ILE A 132 -5.83 3.81 -5.87
N ALA A 133 -5.09 4.21 -4.85
CA ALA A 133 -4.02 3.42 -4.26
C ALA A 133 -4.33 3.11 -2.79
N VAL A 134 -4.31 1.83 -2.44
CA VAL A 134 -4.50 1.33 -1.08
C VAL A 134 -3.24 0.59 -0.62
N GLY A 135 -2.68 0.95 0.53
CA GLY A 135 -1.48 0.24 1.00
C GLY A 135 -0.81 0.80 2.24
N SER A 136 0.32 0.21 2.65
CA SER A 136 1.11 0.78 3.76
C SER A 136 1.76 2.11 3.35
N LEU A 137 2.28 2.17 2.13
CA LEU A 137 2.58 3.40 1.41
C LEU A 137 1.72 3.41 0.15
N SER A 138 0.90 4.44 -0.01
CA SER A 138 0.08 4.64 -1.20
C SER A 138 0.39 5.99 -1.83
N VAL A 139 0.50 6.01 -3.16
CA VAL A 139 0.72 7.22 -3.95
C VAL A 139 -0.33 7.27 -5.05
N GLY A 140 -1.15 8.33 -5.09
CA GLY A 140 -2.17 8.43 -6.12
C GLY A 140 -3.04 9.68 -6.09
N ILE A 141 -4.11 9.70 -6.87
CA ILE A 141 -5.10 10.79 -6.78
C ILE A 141 -5.88 10.64 -5.48
N ILE A 142 -6.39 9.44 -5.24
CA ILE A 142 -6.99 9.01 -3.98
C ILE A 142 -6.05 7.99 -3.36
N SER A 143 -5.48 8.34 -2.22
CA SER A 143 -4.47 7.55 -1.53
C SER A 143 -4.95 7.18 -0.14
N LEU A 144 -4.98 5.88 0.14
CA LEU A 144 -5.53 5.28 1.35
C LEU A 144 -4.47 4.38 1.97
N GLY A 145 -3.95 4.73 3.14
CA GLY A 145 -2.89 3.92 3.71
C GLY A 145 -2.34 4.37 5.05
N THR A 146 -1.32 3.67 5.55
CA THR A 146 -0.60 4.13 6.74
C THR A 146 0.10 5.46 6.44
N ALA A 147 0.80 5.52 5.32
CA ALA A 147 1.30 6.75 4.71
C ALA A 147 0.63 6.94 3.33
N GLY A 148 -0.20 7.97 3.21
CA GLY A 148 -0.84 8.35 1.97
C GLY A 148 -0.21 9.59 1.36
N VAL A 149 0.07 9.57 0.05
CA VAL A 149 0.54 10.72 -0.72
C VAL A 149 -0.35 10.90 -1.94
N GLY A 150 -1.03 12.05 -2.06
CA GLY A 150 -1.95 12.22 -3.19
C GLY A 150 -2.70 13.54 -3.30
N LEU A 151 -3.69 13.61 -4.19
CA LEU A 151 -4.58 14.77 -4.23
C LEU A 151 -5.49 14.77 -2.99
N VAL A 152 -6.09 13.62 -2.72
CA VAL A 152 -6.83 13.29 -1.51
C VAL A 152 -6.09 12.15 -0.83
N ALA A 153 -5.44 12.45 0.29
CA ALA A 153 -4.68 11.48 1.07
C ALA A 153 -5.37 11.22 2.40
N VAL A 154 -5.58 9.95 2.73
CA VAL A 154 -6.20 9.50 3.97
C VAL A 154 -5.31 8.45 4.62
N GLY A 155 -4.97 8.63 5.89
CA GLY A 155 -4.11 7.69 6.59
C GLY A 155 -3.74 8.02 8.02
N CYS A 156 -2.79 7.28 8.57
CA CYS A 156 -2.14 7.67 9.82
C CYS A 156 -1.27 8.92 9.58
N MET A 157 -0.52 8.89 8.49
CA MET A 157 0.25 10.00 7.93
C MET A 157 -0.28 10.29 6.54
N ALA A 158 -0.63 11.53 6.25
CA ALA A 158 -1.21 11.91 4.96
C ALA A 158 -0.55 13.18 4.42
N ALA A 159 -0.09 13.15 3.17
CA ALA A 159 0.42 14.32 2.45
C ALA A 159 -0.38 14.50 1.16
N GLY A 160 -0.85 15.71 0.88
CA GLY A 160 -1.58 15.92 -0.37
C GLY A 160 -2.12 17.31 -0.57
N LEU A 161 -3.04 17.49 -1.53
CA LEU A 161 -3.79 18.74 -1.64
C LEU A 161 -4.81 18.87 -0.50
N ARG A 162 -5.57 17.79 -0.27
CA ARG A 162 -6.44 17.58 0.86
C ARG A 162 -5.92 16.37 1.65
N ALA A 163 -5.52 16.58 2.90
CA ALA A 163 -4.93 15.54 3.72
C ALA A 163 -5.77 15.26 4.98
N TYR A 164 -6.10 14.00 5.19
CA TYR A 164 -6.81 13.49 6.37
C TYR A 164 -5.91 12.50 7.09
N GLY A 165 -5.27 12.95 8.16
CA GLY A 165 -4.20 12.21 8.85
C GLY A 165 -4.52 12.03 10.32
N TRP A 166 -4.50 10.80 10.85
CA TRP A 166 -4.73 10.61 12.28
C TRP A 166 -3.60 11.20 13.14
N LEU A 167 -2.34 10.89 12.80
CA LEU A 167 -1.16 11.36 13.51
C LEU A 167 -0.63 12.68 12.93
N SER A 168 -0.48 12.73 11.60
CA SER A 168 0.07 13.89 10.88
C SER A 168 -0.59 14.05 9.52
N ALA A 169 -1.15 15.23 9.27
CA ALA A 169 -1.76 15.61 8.00
C ALA A 169 -1.03 16.83 7.43
N LEU A 170 -0.49 16.71 6.23
CA LEU A 170 0.19 17.78 5.48
C LEU A 170 -0.59 18.05 4.19
N GLY A 171 -1.47 19.04 4.22
CA GLY A 171 -2.31 19.43 3.09
C GLY A 171 -1.79 20.70 2.42
N TRP A 172 -1.69 20.76 1.10
CA TRP A 172 -1.38 22.02 0.44
C TRP A 172 -2.52 23.03 0.60
N ALA A 173 -3.78 22.60 0.39
CA ALA A 173 -4.96 23.43 0.58
C ALA A 173 -5.54 23.25 1.98
N THR A 174 -5.94 22.02 2.33
CA THR A 174 -6.62 21.72 3.58
C THR A 174 -6.05 20.48 4.27
N ALA A 175 -5.97 20.52 5.60
CA ALA A 175 -5.54 19.38 6.40
C ALA A 175 -6.44 19.17 7.61
N GLN A 176 -6.80 17.92 7.89
CA GLN A 176 -7.54 17.56 9.09
C GLN A 176 -6.86 16.39 9.79
N GLY A 177 -6.70 16.48 11.09
CA GLY A 177 -6.07 15.40 11.84
C GLY A 177 -6.22 15.46 13.36
N SER A 178 -6.12 14.29 14.00
CA SER A 178 -6.20 14.15 15.45
C SER A 178 -4.88 14.49 16.17
N GLY A 179 -3.78 14.62 15.43
CA GLY A 179 -2.48 15.06 15.93
C GLY A 179 -2.08 16.42 15.34
N PHE A 180 -1.21 16.38 14.33
CA PHE A 180 -0.75 17.56 13.59
C PHE A 180 -1.55 17.75 12.31
N ALA A 181 -2.01 18.98 12.05
CA ALA A 181 -2.65 19.35 10.80
C ALA A 181 -1.98 20.61 10.25
N ILE A 182 -1.26 20.48 9.14
CA ILE A 182 -0.50 21.58 8.53
C ILE A 182 -1.06 21.82 7.13
N ALA A 183 -1.56 23.02 6.88
CA ALA A 183 -2.00 23.42 5.56
C ALA A 183 -1.81 24.90 5.26
N ARG A 184 -1.96 25.29 3.99
CA ARG A 184 -1.90 26.70 3.61
C ARG A 184 -3.19 27.45 3.96
N ILE A 185 -4.35 26.88 3.64
CA ILE A 185 -5.63 27.61 3.68
C ILE A 185 -6.38 27.30 4.97
N GLY A 186 -6.71 26.01 5.21
CA GLY A 186 -7.54 25.60 6.34
C GLY A 186 -6.99 24.35 7.03
N ALA A 187 -6.82 24.39 8.35
CA ALA A 187 -6.40 23.24 9.13
C ALA A 187 -7.26 23.02 10.38
N GLU A 188 -7.64 21.77 10.64
CA GLU A 188 -8.34 21.37 11.85
C GLU A 188 -7.60 20.24 12.57
N GLY A 189 -7.31 20.47 13.85
CA GLY A 189 -6.63 19.50 14.70
C GLY A 189 -6.10 20.11 15.99
N PRO A 190 -5.67 19.30 16.98
CA PRO A 190 -5.09 19.82 18.21
C PRO A 190 -3.86 20.72 17.99
N LEU A 191 -3.03 20.39 16.99
CA LEU A 191 -1.88 21.18 16.57
C LEU A 191 -2.05 21.55 15.09
N ALA A 192 -2.86 22.60 14.85
CA ALA A 192 -3.18 23.09 13.51
C ALA A 192 -2.31 24.30 13.12
N PHE A 193 -1.74 24.28 11.90
CA PHE A 193 -0.98 25.38 11.31
C PHE A 193 -1.55 25.68 9.92
N ALA A 194 -2.26 26.80 9.78
CA ALA A 194 -2.80 27.31 8.51
C ALA A 194 -3.19 28.78 8.63
N GLN A 195 -3.53 29.43 7.51
CA GLN A 195 -4.17 30.76 7.53
C GLN A 195 -5.44 30.78 8.39
N HIS A 196 -6.26 29.74 8.25
CA HIS A 196 -7.46 29.51 9.04
C HIS A 196 -7.25 28.22 9.85
N ALA A 197 -6.99 28.35 11.15
CA ALA A 197 -6.67 27.22 12.04
C ALA A 197 -7.72 27.07 13.13
N ASN A 198 -8.44 25.95 13.14
CA ASN A 198 -9.50 25.62 14.11
C ASN A 198 -10.66 26.65 14.23
N ASP A 199 -10.79 27.55 13.26
CA ASP A 199 -11.81 28.58 13.19
C ASP A 199 -13.05 28.11 12.39
N PRO A 200 -14.15 28.89 12.38
CA PRO A 200 -15.35 28.52 11.62
C PRO A 200 -15.09 28.41 10.11
N ILE A 201 -14.18 29.21 9.55
CA ILE A 201 -13.82 29.17 8.13
C ILE A 201 -13.13 27.84 7.79
N ALA A 202 -12.16 27.39 8.59
CA ALA A 202 -11.53 26.09 8.40
C ALA A 202 -12.55 24.95 8.48
N ARG A 203 -13.48 25.00 9.45
CA ARG A 203 -14.56 24.02 9.59
C ARG A 203 -15.48 24.01 8.38
N GLN A 204 -15.80 25.16 7.80
CA GLN A 204 -16.60 25.23 6.58
C GLN A 204 -15.85 24.69 5.35
N LEU A 205 -14.54 24.95 5.24
CA LEU A 205 -13.69 24.43 4.16
C LEU A 205 -13.49 22.91 4.20
N LEU A 206 -13.51 22.35 5.42
CA LEU A 206 -13.38 20.92 5.70
C LEU A 206 -14.73 20.20 5.81
N ALA A 207 -15.83 20.94 5.96
CA ALA A 207 -17.17 20.38 5.97
C ALA A 207 -17.48 19.81 4.59
N ASP A 208 -17.56 18.48 4.52
CA ASP A 208 -18.13 17.77 3.39
C ASP A 208 -19.58 17.41 3.74
N PRO A 209 -20.60 17.99 3.08
CA PRO A 209 -22.01 17.64 3.29
C PRO A 209 -22.31 16.16 3.06
N HIS A 210 -21.46 15.48 2.28
CA HIS A 210 -21.56 14.06 1.97
C HIS A 210 -20.50 13.23 2.69
N ALA A 211 -19.86 13.75 3.74
CA ALA A 211 -18.76 13.07 4.45
C ALA A 211 -19.10 11.63 4.84
N GLU A 212 -20.26 11.40 5.46
CA GLU A 212 -20.70 10.06 5.89
C GLU A 212 -20.89 9.12 4.69
N GLN A 213 -21.51 9.61 3.63
CA GLN A 213 -21.76 8.83 2.42
C GLN A 213 -20.44 8.50 1.71
N THR A 214 -19.54 9.47 1.57
CA THR A 214 -18.20 9.30 0.98
C THR A 214 -17.37 8.32 1.82
N GLN A 215 -17.39 8.44 3.14
CA GLN A 215 -16.71 7.52 4.05
C GLN A 215 -17.27 6.10 3.93
N MET A 216 -18.60 5.93 3.91
CA MET A 216 -19.24 4.63 3.75
C MET A 216 -18.88 3.99 2.40
N ILE A 217 -18.91 4.77 1.31
CA ILE A 217 -18.50 4.29 -0.01
C ILE A 217 -17.03 3.87 -0.01
N ILE A 218 -16.13 4.68 0.55
CA ILE A 218 -14.70 4.36 0.63
C ILE A 218 -14.49 3.07 1.42
N VAL A 219 -15.14 2.90 2.57
CA VAL A 219 -15.04 1.69 3.39
C VAL A 219 -15.55 0.48 2.61
N ILE A 220 -16.74 0.55 2.01
CA ILE A 220 -17.30 -0.54 1.21
C ILE A 220 -16.36 -0.90 0.06
N VAL A 221 -15.86 0.09 -0.68
CA VAL A 221 -14.95 -0.12 -1.82
C VAL A 221 -13.64 -0.74 -1.35
N ILE A 222 -13.01 -0.24 -0.28
CA ILE A 222 -11.78 -0.83 0.27
C ILE A 222 -12.04 -2.26 0.74
N THR A 223 -13.13 -2.51 1.47
CA THR A 223 -13.47 -3.83 2.01
C THR A 223 -13.68 -4.83 0.86
N VAL A 224 -14.45 -4.47 -0.17
CA VAL A 224 -14.69 -5.33 -1.32
C VAL A 224 -13.40 -5.55 -2.13
N LEU A 225 -12.67 -4.47 -2.45
CA LEU A 225 -11.44 -4.56 -3.24
C LEU A 225 -10.29 -5.24 -2.49
N SER A 226 -10.26 -5.23 -1.17
CA SER A 226 -9.24 -5.93 -0.38
C SER A 226 -9.63 -7.38 -0.12
N LEU A 227 -10.83 -7.66 0.38
CA LEU A 227 -11.22 -9.01 0.81
C LEU A 227 -11.41 -9.97 -0.37
N VAL A 228 -12.03 -9.52 -1.47
CA VAL A 228 -12.36 -10.41 -2.59
C VAL A 228 -11.10 -10.97 -3.27
N PRO A 229 -10.10 -10.13 -3.66
CA PRO A 229 -8.87 -10.65 -4.24
C PRO A 229 -8.06 -11.49 -3.26
N ILE A 230 -8.02 -11.13 -1.97
CA ILE A 230 -7.29 -11.90 -0.95
C ILE A 230 -7.92 -13.29 -0.77
N ALA A 231 -9.26 -13.37 -0.66
CA ALA A 231 -9.96 -14.64 -0.50
C ALA A 231 -9.76 -15.55 -1.72
N TYR A 232 -9.88 -14.98 -2.93
CA TYR A 232 -9.65 -15.71 -4.17
C TYR A 232 -8.18 -16.17 -4.31
N TYR A 233 -7.23 -15.29 -3.99
CA TYR A 233 -5.80 -15.59 -4.00
C TYR A 233 -5.46 -16.70 -2.98
N ALA A 234 -5.94 -16.61 -1.75
CA ALA A 234 -5.72 -17.63 -0.72
C ALA A 234 -6.33 -18.99 -1.13
N ARG A 235 -7.50 -18.99 -1.79
CA ARG A 235 -8.09 -20.21 -2.36
C ARG A 235 -7.23 -20.78 -3.49
N ALA A 236 -6.77 -19.93 -4.42
CA ALA A 236 -5.92 -20.33 -5.53
C ALA A 236 -4.55 -20.88 -5.07
N VAL A 237 -3.93 -20.24 -4.08
CA VAL A 237 -2.69 -20.72 -3.43
C VAL A 237 -2.91 -22.10 -2.81
N ARG A 238 -3.97 -22.30 -2.03
CA ARG A 238 -4.28 -23.61 -1.42
C ARG A 238 -4.49 -24.70 -2.45
N GLN A 239 -5.17 -24.40 -3.56
CA GLN A 239 -5.43 -25.38 -4.62
C GLN A 239 -4.16 -25.73 -5.41
N ARG A 240 -3.29 -24.76 -5.70
CA ARG A 240 -2.11 -24.95 -6.56
C ARG A 240 -0.86 -25.40 -5.80
N LEU A 241 -0.63 -24.86 -4.61
CA LEU A 241 0.58 -25.09 -3.81
C LEU A 241 0.30 -25.99 -2.59
N GLY A 242 -0.94 -26.08 -2.11
CA GLY A 242 -1.29 -26.84 -0.90
C GLY A 242 -1.18 -28.37 -1.02
N GLY A 243 -1.11 -28.91 -2.25
CA GLY A 243 -0.86 -30.35 -2.46
C GLY A 243 0.46 -30.85 -1.84
N ARG A 244 1.46 -29.96 -1.70
CA ARG A 244 2.79 -30.24 -1.14
C ARG A 244 2.73 -30.64 0.35
N ALA A 245 1.84 -30.02 1.14
CA ALA A 245 1.69 -30.33 2.56
C ALA A 245 1.11 -31.72 2.81
N ARG A 246 0.19 -32.17 1.96
CA ARG A 246 -0.47 -33.48 2.09
C ARG A 246 0.39 -34.65 1.59
N SER A 247 1.25 -34.44 0.59
CA SER A 247 2.16 -35.49 0.08
C SER A 247 3.36 -35.71 1.00
N ASN A 248 3.98 -34.64 1.54
CA ASN A 248 5.10 -34.78 2.48
C ASN A 248 4.69 -35.42 3.82
N GLN A 249 3.43 -35.25 4.25
CA GLN A 249 2.91 -35.92 5.45
C GLN A 249 2.61 -37.42 5.26
N ARG A 250 2.46 -37.89 4.01
CA ARG A 250 2.19 -39.31 3.71
C ARG A 250 3.44 -40.11 3.33
N GLY A 251 4.55 -39.46 3.00
CA GLY A 251 5.82 -40.10 2.61
C GLY A 251 6.90 -40.09 3.69
N GLY A 252 6.58 -39.65 4.91
CA GLY A 252 7.51 -39.57 6.05
C GLY A 252 7.16 -40.49 7.22
N GLY A 253 6.41 -41.56 6.97
CA GLY A 253 6.08 -42.62 7.94
C GLY A 253 6.76 -43.92 7.58
#